data_AF-U6DQB1-F1
#
_entry.id   AF-U6DQB1-F1
#
_cell.length_a   1.000
_cell.length_b   1.000
_cell.length_c   1.000
_cell.angle_alpha   90.00
_cell.angle_beta   90.00
_cell.angle_gamma   90.00
#
_symmetry.space_group_name_H-M   'P 1'
#
loop_
_entity.id
_entity.type
_entity.pdbx_description
1 polymer ?
#
loop_
_entity_poly.entity_id
_entity_poly.type
_entity_poly.pdbx_seq_one_letter_code
_entity_poly.pdbx_strand_id
1 'polypeptide(L)'
;GVDDTVTVLLQYPGELQASFTCSICALLSNTASVSGTKGMAQVLEPCWCPTELVVKGEHKEFPLPPTPGKELNFPNGAGMVYEAKHVRECLRKG
;
A
#
# COMPACT_ATOMS: atom_id res chain seq x y z
N GLY A 1 19.57 8.27 -18.53
CA GLY A 1 20.15 7.25 -17.65
C GLY A 1 19.58 7.41 -16.27
N VAL A 2 18.32 6.99 -16.09
CA VAL A 2 17.71 6.81 -14.78
C VAL A 2 17.86 5.35 -14.37
N ASP A 3 17.56 5.02 -13.12
CA ASP A 3 17.44 3.65 -12.66
C ASP A 3 16.26 2.93 -13.32
N ASP A 4 16.43 1.62 -13.55
CA ASP A 4 15.44 0.76 -14.18
C ASP A 4 14.73 -0.11 -13.13
N THR A 5 15.53 -0.92 -12.43
CA THR A 5 15.06 -1.87 -11.43
C THR A 5 16.03 -1.85 -10.25
N VAL A 6 15.50 -1.68 -9.04
CA VAL A 6 16.29 -1.56 -7.82
C VAL A 6 15.73 -2.49 -6.75
N THR A 7 16.62 -3.20 -6.06
CA THR A 7 16.30 -3.97 -4.86
C THR A 7 17.11 -3.44 -3.69
N VAL A 8 16.44 -3.23 -2.56
CA VAL A 8 17.05 -2.69 -1.33
C VAL A 8 16.81 -3.65 -0.17
N LEU A 9 17.80 -3.79 0.71
CA LEU A 9 17.70 -4.49 1.99
C LEU A 9 17.97 -3.49 3.12
N LEU A 10 17.10 -3.49 4.12
CA LEU A 10 17.12 -2.57 5.27
C LEU A 10 17.18 -3.39 6.55
N GLN A 11 18.20 -3.15 7.38
CA GLN A 11 18.25 -3.67 8.75
C GLN A 11 17.55 -2.68 9.68
N TYR A 12 16.53 -3.17 10.39
CA TYR A 12 15.83 -2.42 11.42
C TYR A 12 16.34 -2.82 12.82
N PRO A 13 16.19 -1.93 13.83
CA PRO A 13 16.44 -2.28 15.22
C PRO A 13 15.61 -3.49 15.67
N GLY A 14 16.13 -4.27 16.62
CA GLY A 14 15.45 -5.46 17.13
C GLY A 14 15.54 -6.68 16.20
N GLU A 15 16.64 -6.82 15.46
CA GLU A 15 16.93 -7.95 14.56
C GLU A 15 15.89 -8.14 13.44
N LEU A 16 15.14 -7.09 13.11
CA LEU A 16 14.17 -7.09 12.02
C LEU A 16 14.82 -6.69 10.69
N GLN A 17 14.40 -7.31 9.61
CA GLN A 17 14.85 -6.97 8.26
C GLN A 17 13.67 -6.70 7.35
N ALA A 18 13.83 -5.77 6.42
CA ALA A 18 12.87 -5.52 5.35
C ALA A 18 13.60 -5.42 4.01
N SER A 19 12.92 -5.84 2.94
CA SER A 19 13.37 -5.62 1.58
C SER A 19 12.24 -5.10 0.71
N PHE A 20 12.61 -4.40 -0.36
CA PHE A 20 11.68 -4.07 -1.42
C PHE A 20 12.39 -4.09 -2.77
N THR A 21 11.61 -4.33 -3.83
CA THR A 21 12.04 -4.22 -5.21
C THR A 21 11.05 -3.32 -5.93
N CYS A 22 11.56 -2.36 -6.70
CA CYS A 22 10.77 -1.54 -7.62
C CYS A 22 11.36 -1.63 -9.03
N SER A 23 10.50 -1.48 -10.03
CA SER A 23 10.91 -1.47 -11.43
C SER A 23 9.99 -0.58 -12.26
N ILE A 24 10.55 0.15 -13.21
CA ILE A 24 9.79 0.88 -14.25
C ILE A 24 9.63 0.07 -15.54
N CYS A 25 10.33 -1.07 -15.68
CA CYS A 25 10.36 -1.89 -16.89
C CYS A 25 9.76 -3.30 -16.71
N ALA A 26 9.70 -3.81 -15.48
CA ALA A 26 9.21 -5.14 -15.16
C ALA A 26 8.00 -5.08 -14.22
N LEU A 27 6.93 -5.80 -14.57
CA LEU A 27 5.80 -6.00 -13.68
C LEU A 27 6.21 -6.93 -12.52
N LEU A 28 5.94 -6.50 -11.29
CA LEU A 28 6.19 -7.26 -10.07
C LEU A 28 4.86 -7.76 -9.50
N SER A 29 4.90 -8.48 -8.37
CA SER A 29 3.67 -8.91 -7.70
C SER A 29 2.83 -7.75 -7.15
N ASN A 30 3.43 -6.57 -6.97
CA ASN A 30 2.76 -5.35 -6.51
C ASN A 30 1.99 -5.54 -5.18
N THR A 31 2.47 -6.46 -4.35
CA THR A 31 1.96 -6.74 -3.00
C THR A 31 2.94 -6.26 -1.94
N ALA A 32 2.46 -6.05 -0.71
CA ALA A 32 3.32 -5.77 0.45
C ALA A 32 2.94 -6.71 1.60
N SER A 33 3.92 -7.27 2.31
CA SER A 33 3.66 -8.20 3.41
C SER A 33 4.53 -7.94 4.62
N VAL A 34 4.03 -8.35 5.78
CA VAL A 34 4.77 -8.36 7.04
C VAL A 34 4.49 -9.68 7.77
N SER A 35 5.54 -10.32 8.25
CA SER A 35 5.48 -11.64 8.89
C SER A 35 6.09 -11.57 10.28
N GLY A 36 5.49 -12.30 11.20
CA GLY A 36 6.01 -12.49 12.55
C GLY A 36 5.75 -13.91 13.05
N THR A 37 6.03 -14.15 14.33
CA THR A 37 5.93 -15.48 14.95
C THR A 37 4.52 -16.09 14.92
N LYS A 38 3.48 -15.28 14.71
CA LYS A 38 2.07 -15.71 14.72
C LYS A 38 1.44 -15.76 13.33
N GLY A 39 2.19 -15.51 12.26
CA GLY A 39 1.72 -15.53 10.88
C GLY A 39 2.04 -14.25 10.10
N MET A 40 1.36 -14.08 8.97
CA MET A 40 1.61 -13.03 8.00
C MET A 40 0.36 -12.17 7.79
N ALA A 41 0.57 -10.88 7.59
CA ALA A 41 -0.39 -9.97 7.01
C ALA A 41 0.11 -9.52 5.63
N GLN A 42 -0.78 -9.44 4.66
CA GLN A 42 -0.46 -9.06 3.29
C GLN A 42 -1.50 -8.08 2.75
N VAL A 43 -0.99 -6.98 2.21
CA VAL A 43 -1.72 -6.02 1.39
C VAL A 43 -1.59 -6.48 -0.05
N LEU A 44 -2.73 -6.77 -0.69
CA LEU A 44 -2.75 -7.27 -2.07
C LEU A 44 -2.53 -6.15 -3.09
N GLU A 45 -2.32 -6.54 -4.35
CA GLU A 45 -2.20 -5.60 -5.46
C GLU A 45 -3.51 -4.82 -5.66
N PRO A 46 -3.46 -3.49 -5.86
CA PRO A 46 -2.28 -2.61 -5.85
C PRO A 46 -1.88 -2.17 -4.43
N CYS A 47 -0.67 -2.54 -3.98
CA CYS A 47 -0.26 -2.27 -2.59
C CYS A 47 -0.11 -0.78 -2.22
N TRP A 48 -0.01 0.10 -3.22
CA TRP A 48 0.08 1.56 -3.03
C TRP A 48 -1.29 2.24 -2.91
N CYS A 49 -2.38 1.58 -3.30
CA CYS A 49 -3.75 2.06 -3.11
C CYS A 49 -4.72 0.89 -2.84
N PRO A 50 -4.46 0.08 -1.80
CA PRO A 50 -5.09 -1.22 -1.64
C PRO A 50 -6.53 -1.13 -1.13
N THR A 51 -7.33 -2.13 -1.52
CA THR A 51 -8.68 -2.36 -0.97
C THR A 51 -8.80 -3.72 -0.28
N GLU A 52 -7.75 -4.55 -0.32
CA GLU A 52 -7.78 -5.90 0.25
C GLU A 52 -6.60 -6.15 1.20
N LEU A 53 -6.93 -6.74 2.34
CA LEU A 53 -5.98 -7.18 3.36
C LEU A 53 -6.22 -8.66 3.66
N VAL A 54 -5.15 -9.45 3.61
CA VAL A 54 -5.15 -10.86 4.02
C VAL A 54 -4.38 -11.01 5.31
N VAL A 55 -5.00 -11.54 6.36
CA VAL A 55 -4.34 -11.82 7.64
C VAL A 55 -4.50 -13.28 7.95
N LYS A 56 -3.39 -14.03 7.97
CA LYS A 56 -3.39 -15.49 8.20
C LYS A 56 -4.35 -16.26 7.27
N GLY A 57 -4.48 -15.80 6.03
CA GLY A 57 -5.40 -16.37 5.04
C GLY A 57 -6.83 -15.84 5.11
N GLU A 58 -7.20 -15.04 6.11
CA GLU A 58 -8.50 -14.38 6.17
C GLU A 58 -8.50 -13.09 5.34
N HIS A 59 -9.38 -13.01 4.36
CA HIS A 59 -9.54 -11.84 3.50
C HIS A 59 -10.47 -10.81 4.11
N LYS A 60 -10.10 -9.53 3.99
CA LYS A 60 -10.92 -8.37 4.34
C LYS A 60 -10.87 -7.34 3.23
N GLU A 61 -12.03 -6.87 2.81
CA GLU A 61 -12.18 -5.86 1.76
C GLU A 61 -12.62 -4.51 2.35
N PHE A 62 -12.08 -3.44 1.78
CA PHE A 62 -12.28 -2.06 2.19
C PHE A 62 -12.73 -1.26 0.95
N PRO A 63 -14.04 -1.13 0.71
CA PRO A 63 -14.55 -0.49 -0.49
C PRO A 63 -14.18 0.99 -0.55
N LEU A 64 -13.91 1.48 -1.76
CA LEU A 64 -13.63 2.89 -2.00
C LEU A 64 -14.91 3.74 -1.98
N PRO A 65 -14.80 5.04 -1.65
CA PRO A 65 -15.92 5.96 -1.79
C PRO A 65 -16.40 6.03 -3.24
N PRO A 66 -17.72 6.16 -3.47
CA PRO A 66 -18.25 6.27 -4.82
C PRO A 66 -17.78 7.57 -5.50
N THR A 67 -17.52 7.49 -6.81
CA THR A 67 -17.12 8.62 -7.66
C THR A 67 -18.05 8.74 -8.87
N PRO A 68 -19.32 9.15 -8.68
CA PRO A 68 -20.31 9.13 -9.75
C PRO A 68 -19.93 10.06 -10.91
N GLY A 69 -19.95 9.51 -12.13
CA GLY A 69 -19.73 10.27 -13.36
C GLY A 69 -18.31 10.81 -13.53
N LYS A 70 -17.31 10.24 -12.82
CA LYS A 70 -15.91 10.67 -12.91
C LYS A 70 -14.99 9.48 -13.16
N GLU A 71 -14.29 9.53 -14.28
CA GLU A 71 -13.09 8.72 -14.48
C GLU A 71 -11.91 9.45 -13.83
N LEU A 72 -11.10 8.71 -13.07
CA LEU A 72 -9.91 9.24 -12.42
C LEU A 72 -8.67 8.84 -13.22
N ASN A 73 -7.69 9.75 -13.26
CA ASN A 73 -6.46 9.52 -14.02
C ASN A 73 -5.62 8.34 -13.51
N PHE A 74 -5.77 7.96 -12.24
CA PHE A 74 -4.95 6.95 -11.59
C PHE A 74 -5.81 5.91 -10.84
N PRO A 75 -5.34 4.64 -10.77
CA PRO A 75 -6.05 3.57 -10.07
C PRO A 75 -6.41 3.94 -8.63
N ASN A 76 -7.64 3.62 -8.24
CA ASN A 76 -8.16 3.83 -6.89
C ASN A 76 -8.02 5.27 -6.35
N GLY A 77 -7.95 6.27 -7.24
CA GLY A 77 -7.79 7.69 -6.86
C GLY A 77 -8.88 8.24 -5.93
N ALA A 78 -10.04 7.58 -5.85
CA ALA A 78 -11.09 7.89 -4.88
C ALA A 78 -10.59 7.79 -3.42
N GLY A 79 -9.56 6.98 -3.18
CA GLY A 79 -8.90 6.81 -1.88
C GLY A 79 -8.22 8.08 -1.36
N MET A 80 -7.90 9.06 -2.20
CA MET A 80 -7.32 10.35 -1.76
C MET A 80 -8.24 11.11 -0.78
N VAL A 81 -9.52 10.76 -0.70
CA VAL A 81 -10.42 11.33 0.33
C VAL A 81 -9.93 11.03 1.76
N TYR A 82 -9.23 9.91 1.97
CA TYR A 82 -8.80 9.48 3.30
C TYR A 82 -7.73 10.44 3.85
N GLU A 83 -6.70 10.75 3.06
CA GLU A 83 -5.68 11.74 3.44
C GLU A 83 -6.25 13.15 3.53
N ALA A 84 -7.17 13.55 2.64
CA ALA A 84 -7.82 14.86 2.71
C ALA A 84 -8.64 15.05 3.99
N LYS A 85 -9.37 14.00 4.41
CA LYS A 85 -10.08 13.98 5.71
C LYS A 85 -9.10 14.07 6.87
N HIS A 86 -8.00 13.32 6.82
CA HIS A 86 -6.98 13.35 7.87
C HIS A 86 -6.38 14.75 8.05
N VAL A 87 -6.01 15.44 6.95
CA VAL A 87 -5.53 16.84 7.01
C VAL A 87 -6.55 17.73 7.70
N ARG A 88 -7.82 17.63 7.31
CA ARG A 88 -8.90 18.41 7.94
C ARG A 88 -9.04 18.11 9.43
N GLU A 89 -8.90 16.85 9.83
CA GLU A 89 -8.97 16.45 11.24
C GLU A 89 -7.82 17.03 12.06
N CYS A 90 -6.60 16.97 11.54
CA CYS A 90 -5.43 17.58 12.18
C CYS A 90 -5.63 19.08 12.35
N LEU A 91 -5.98 19.80 11.29
CA LEU A 91 -6.23 21.26 11.36
C LEU A 91 -7.33 21.64 12.36
N ARG A 92 -8.32 20.76 12.58
CA ARG A 92 -9.38 21.00 13.59
C ARG A 92 -8.91 20.77 15.02
N LYS A 93 -7.80 20.05 15.23
CA LYS A 93 -7.22 19.77 16.54
C LYS A 93 -6.13 20.78 16.95
N GLY A 94 -5.69 21.63 16.02
CA GLY A 94 -4.57 22.57 16.20
C GLY A 94 -3.23 21.91 15.93
#